data_AF-A0A2U8I3J9-F1
#
_entry.id   AF-A0A2U8I3J9-F1
#
_cell.length_a   1.000
_cell.length_b   1.000
_cell.length_c   1.000
_cell.angle_alpha   90.00
_cell.angle_beta   90.00
_cell.angle_gamma   90.00
#
_symmetry.space_group_name_H-M   'P 1'
#
loop_
_entity.id
_entity.type
_entity.pdbx_description
1 polymer ?
#
loop_
_entity_poly.entity_id
_entity_poly.type
_entity_poly.pdbx_seq_one_letter_code
_entity_poly.pdbx_strand_id
1 'polypeptide(L)'
;MNNKLILLSMLLTNMILANYSYGEEVTDETGDKKHIDTAEIKNDNYGIMRKNALAAGHQATTDGDNTVVLGSHSTVKQYGSTAVGASVTVSGINATAIGNNAKAEVDESVALGAHSIANRSSKTMTEAFSNKAVNSEGEVSVGNDDYEELRQITHVAGGTEDTDVVNVRQLRAVDNKIHDMQNAISHNETNAKTALTRTQQHETTASTHATNAKTALDAVSDHEAKAKTALDNIQEHETTASTHATNAKTALDAVSDREAKAKTALDNIQEHETTASTHATNAKTALDAVSDHEAKAKTALDNTQQHETTASTHATNAKTALDAVSDHEAKAKTALDNTQQHETTASTHATNAKTVLDAVSDHEAKAKTALDNIQEHETTASTHATNAKTVLDAVSDHEAKAKTALDNTQQYEADFKTAIESTKNSAQLTHSSAHQARALVGQLESEISHIGKMAKQAPDSVIHIGHDLGAMPSLSRESRGIECLPVLPMASEIMTPPISPS
;
A
#
# COMPACT_ATOMS: atom_id res chain seq x y z
N MET A 1 -10.70 -94.48 -168.24
CA MET A 1 -11.96 -94.28 -167.47
C MET A 1 -12.82 -95.54 -167.36
N ASN A 2 -12.70 -96.51 -168.27
CA ASN A 2 -13.72 -97.51 -168.55
C ASN A 2 -14.05 -98.46 -167.37
N ASN A 3 -13.08 -98.93 -166.59
CA ASN A 3 -13.35 -99.92 -165.52
C ASN A 3 -14.32 -99.41 -164.44
N LYS A 4 -14.33 -98.11 -164.11
CA LYS A 4 -15.34 -97.55 -163.19
C LYS A 4 -16.74 -97.51 -163.82
N LEU A 5 -16.83 -97.31 -165.13
CA LEU A 5 -18.11 -97.29 -165.84
C LEU A 5 -18.69 -98.70 -165.99
N ILE A 6 -17.85 -99.69 -166.25
CA ILE A 6 -18.23 -101.12 -166.28
C ILE A 6 -18.73 -101.56 -164.90
N LEU A 7 -17.99 -101.25 -163.82
CA LEU A 7 -18.41 -101.61 -162.47
C LEU A 7 -19.72 -100.91 -162.06
N LEU A 8 -19.90 -99.63 -162.43
CA LEU A 8 -21.15 -98.91 -162.18
C LEU A 8 -22.31 -99.48 -163.00
N SER A 9 -22.09 -99.88 -164.26
CA SER A 9 -23.11 -100.56 -165.06
C SER A 9 -23.47 -101.94 -164.50
N MET A 10 -22.50 -102.71 -163.98
CA MET A 10 -22.78 -104.00 -163.32
C MET A 10 -23.57 -103.82 -162.02
N LEU A 11 -23.29 -102.78 -161.22
CA LEU A 11 -24.10 -102.47 -160.04
C LEU A 11 -25.53 -102.04 -160.41
N LEU A 12 -25.70 -101.15 -161.41
CA LEU A 12 -27.03 -100.72 -161.85
C LEU A 12 -27.83 -101.87 -162.48
N THR A 13 -27.20 -102.70 -163.32
CA THR A 13 -27.84 -103.89 -163.90
C THR A 13 -28.27 -104.87 -162.81
N ASN A 14 -27.44 -105.14 -161.80
CA ASN A 14 -27.83 -106.01 -160.69
C ASN A 14 -28.91 -105.39 -159.77
N MET A 15 -28.96 -104.07 -159.61
CA MET A 15 -30.06 -103.38 -158.93
C MET A 15 -31.38 -103.45 -159.71
N ILE A 16 -31.34 -103.54 -161.04
CA ILE A 16 -32.53 -103.56 -161.91
C ILE A 16 -33.05 -105.00 -162.12
N LEU A 17 -32.17 -106.00 -162.27
CA LEU A 17 -32.56 -107.39 -162.49
C LEU A 17 -33.26 -108.03 -161.28
N ALA A 18 -33.05 -107.52 -160.06
CA ALA A 18 -33.70 -108.02 -158.85
C ALA A 18 -35.25 -107.86 -158.85
N ASN A 19 -35.84 -107.15 -159.83
CA ASN A 19 -37.29 -106.95 -159.97
C ASN A 19 -37.92 -107.67 -161.18
N TYR A 20 -37.19 -108.53 -161.90
CA TYR A 20 -37.76 -109.34 -162.99
C TYR A 20 -37.47 -110.84 -162.78
N SER A 21 -38.47 -111.57 -162.30
CA SER A 21 -38.42 -113.02 -162.24
C SER A 21 -38.59 -113.62 -163.64
N TYR A 22 -37.52 -114.22 -164.16
CA TYR A 22 -37.54 -115.15 -165.27
C TYR A 22 -36.88 -116.45 -164.80
N GLY A 23 -37.68 -117.48 -164.60
CA GLY A 23 -37.17 -118.83 -164.31
C GLY A 23 -36.64 -119.48 -165.59
N GLU A 24 -35.44 -120.05 -165.51
CA GLU A 24 -34.78 -120.74 -166.63
C GLU A 24 -34.80 -122.26 -166.33
N GLU A 25 -35.55 -123.04 -167.12
CA GLU A 25 -35.59 -124.50 -166.95
C GLU A 25 -34.28 -125.14 -167.42
N VAL A 26 -33.61 -125.88 -166.53
CA VAL A 26 -32.41 -126.67 -166.87
C VAL A 26 -32.69 -128.15 -166.61
N THR A 27 -32.74 -128.95 -167.69
CA THR A 27 -32.88 -130.41 -167.63
C THR A 27 -31.54 -131.08 -167.34
N ASP A 28 -31.50 -132.11 -166.50
CA ASP A 28 -30.29 -132.92 -166.30
C ASP A 28 -30.08 -133.96 -167.42
N GLU A 29 -28.91 -134.61 -167.42
CA GLU A 29 -28.46 -135.54 -168.46
C GLU A 29 -29.31 -136.83 -168.57
N THR A 30 -30.26 -137.06 -167.66
CA THR A 30 -31.25 -138.15 -167.75
C THR A 30 -32.61 -137.72 -168.31
N GLY A 31 -32.79 -136.41 -168.57
CA GLY A 31 -34.01 -135.84 -169.13
C GLY A 31 -35.14 -135.62 -168.12
N ASP A 32 -34.90 -135.82 -166.83
CA ASP A 32 -35.91 -135.67 -165.79
C ASP A 32 -36.07 -134.20 -165.37
N LYS A 33 -37.32 -133.75 -165.21
CA LYS A 33 -37.65 -132.33 -164.97
C LYS A 33 -37.57 -131.98 -163.48
N LYS A 34 -36.36 -131.72 -162.99
CA LYS A 34 -36.20 -131.00 -161.71
C LYS A 34 -36.64 -129.55 -161.88
N HIS A 35 -37.69 -129.15 -161.18
CA HIS A 35 -37.80 -127.77 -160.75
C HIS A 35 -36.55 -127.45 -159.93
N ILE A 36 -35.72 -126.55 -160.44
CA ILE A 36 -34.84 -125.77 -159.58
C ILE A 36 -35.80 -124.85 -158.83
N ASP A 37 -35.92 -125.03 -157.51
CA ASP A 37 -36.44 -123.97 -156.65
C ASP A 37 -35.45 -122.80 -156.75
N THR A 38 -35.66 -121.93 -157.74
CA THR A 38 -34.96 -120.65 -157.85
C THR A 38 -35.24 -119.93 -156.56
N ALA A 39 -34.21 -119.85 -155.69
CA ALA A 39 -34.33 -119.35 -154.34
C ALA A 39 -35.10 -118.04 -154.37
N GLU A 40 -36.34 -118.09 -153.88
CA GLU A 40 -37.33 -117.06 -154.13
C GLU A 40 -36.78 -115.75 -153.56
N ILE A 41 -36.41 -114.81 -154.43
CA ILE A 41 -36.21 -113.42 -154.01
C ILE A 41 -37.61 -112.89 -153.70
N LYS A 42 -38.11 -113.31 -152.55
CA LYS A 42 -39.10 -112.59 -151.80
C LYS A 42 -38.50 -111.24 -151.51
N ASN A 43 -38.79 -110.31 -152.39
CA ASN A 43 -38.73 -108.91 -152.07
C ASN A 43 -39.88 -108.66 -151.06
N ASP A 44 -39.67 -109.10 -149.82
CA ASP A 44 -40.61 -109.01 -148.68
C ASP A 44 -41.00 -107.55 -148.39
N ASN A 45 -40.31 -106.58 -149.01
CA ASN A 45 -40.67 -105.17 -149.08
C ASN A 45 -41.86 -104.97 -150.05
N TYR A 46 -42.88 -105.81 -149.91
CA TYR A 46 -44.08 -105.93 -150.73
C TYR A 46 -45.04 -104.78 -150.45
N GLY A 47 -44.66 -103.56 -150.83
CA GLY A 47 -45.53 -102.38 -150.73
C GLY A 47 -44.89 -101.09 -150.21
N ILE A 48 -43.71 -100.68 -150.72
CA ILE A 48 -43.26 -99.28 -150.57
C ILE A 48 -44.17 -98.38 -151.46
N MET A 49 -45.37 -98.09 -150.98
CA MET A 49 -46.38 -97.25 -151.64
C MET A 49 -46.25 -95.77 -151.22
N ARG A 50 -45.09 -95.38 -150.69
CA ARG A 50 -44.78 -94.06 -150.12
C ARG A 50 -43.88 -93.26 -151.08
N LYS A 51 -44.06 -91.95 -151.12
CA LYS A 51 -43.32 -91.07 -152.03
C LYS A 51 -41.89 -90.88 -151.53
N ASN A 52 -40.93 -90.97 -152.45
CA ASN A 52 -39.50 -90.73 -152.20
C ASN A 52 -38.92 -91.55 -151.02
N ALA A 53 -39.48 -92.72 -150.74
CA ALA A 53 -39.07 -93.59 -149.64
C ALA A 53 -38.11 -94.68 -150.13
N LEU A 54 -37.08 -94.99 -149.33
CA LEU A 54 -36.15 -96.10 -149.56
C LEU A 54 -36.19 -97.06 -148.37
N ALA A 55 -36.54 -98.32 -148.61
CA ALA A 55 -36.36 -99.39 -147.62
C ALA A 55 -35.59 -100.56 -148.23
N ALA A 56 -34.47 -100.94 -147.59
CA ALA A 56 -33.57 -101.99 -148.04
C ALA A 56 -33.07 -102.85 -146.87
N GLY A 57 -33.23 -104.17 -147.00
CA GLY A 57 -33.05 -105.16 -145.95
C GLY A 57 -34.26 -106.09 -145.89
N HIS A 58 -34.07 -107.33 -145.42
CA HIS A 58 -35.18 -108.27 -145.21
C HIS A 58 -36.15 -107.71 -144.17
N GLN A 59 -37.44 -107.62 -144.50
CA GLN A 59 -38.47 -106.99 -143.68
C GLN A 59 -38.15 -105.53 -143.29
N ALA A 60 -37.47 -104.77 -144.17
CA ALA A 60 -37.32 -103.32 -144.02
C ALA A 60 -38.61 -102.62 -144.47
N THR A 61 -39.28 -101.89 -143.57
CA THR A 61 -40.61 -101.32 -143.84
C THR A 61 -40.68 -99.81 -143.56
N THR A 62 -41.57 -99.10 -144.27
CA THR A 62 -41.84 -97.70 -143.98
C THR A 62 -43.25 -97.25 -144.37
N ASP A 63 -43.87 -96.48 -143.47
CA ASP A 63 -45.18 -95.87 -143.65
C ASP A 63 -45.14 -94.36 -143.93
N GLY A 64 -43.96 -93.73 -143.79
CA GLY A 64 -43.76 -92.31 -144.07
C GLY A 64 -43.37 -92.04 -145.53
N ASP A 65 -43.79 -90.89 -146.05
CA ASP A 65 -43.18 -90.28 -147.24
C ASP A 65 -41.81 -89.65 -146.87
N ASN A 66 -40.88 -89.57 -147.83
CA ASN A 66 -39.53 -89.00 -147.70
C ASN A 66 -38.64 -89.71 -146.65
N THR A 67 -38.67 -91.04 -146.55
CA THR A 67 -37.95 -91.84 -145.53
C THR A 67 -36.77 -92.64 -146.06
N VAL A 68 -35.85 -93.01 -145.17
CA VAL A 68 -34.72 -93.93 -145.45
C VAL A 68 -34.65 -95.02 -144.40
N VAL A 69 -34.64 -96.29 -144.81
CA VAL A 69 -34.60 -97.49 -143.95
C VAL A 69 -33.56 -98.47 -144.47
N LEU A 70 -32.46 -98.63 -143.75
CA LEU A 70 -31.32 -99.46 -144.16
C LEU A 70 -30.99 -100.50 -143.08
N GLY A 71 -31.59 -101.69 -143.19
CA GLY A 71 -31.30 -102.83 -142.34
C GLY A 71 -32.45 -103.81 -142.16
N SER A 72 -32.12 -105.02 -141.73
CA SER A 72 -33.08 -106.11 -141.53
C SER A 72 -34.04 -105.81 -140.38
N HIS A 73 -35.34 -106.10 -140.54
CA HIS A 73 -36.42 -105.86 -139.56
C HIS A 73 -36.60 -104.39 -139.10
N SER A 74 -36.04 -103.41 -139.84
CA SER A 74 -36.10 -102.00 -139.46
C SER A 74 -37.37 -101.31 -140.00
N THR A 75 -37.94 -100.41 -139.20
CA THR A 75 -39.27 -99.81 -139.43
C THR A 75 -39.24 -98.30 -139.21
N VAL A 76 -39.72 -97.51 -140.19
CA VAL A 76 -39.91 -96.05 -140.07
C VAL A 76 -41.37 -95.66 -140.32
N LYS A 77 -42.07 -95.23 -139.27
CA LYS A 77 -43.52 -95.02 -139.28
C LYS A 77 -43.98 -93.65 -139.81
N GLN A 78 -43.11 -92.64 -139.76
CA GLN A 78 -43.46 -91.23 -139.97
C GLN A 78 -42.65 -90.56 -141.08
N TYR A 79 -43.17 -89.41 -141.53
CA TYR A 79 -42.58 -88.54 -142.55
C TYR A 79 -41.14 -88.10 -142.22
N GLY A 80 -40.28 -88.05 -143.23
CA GLY A 80 -38.96 -87.38 -143.17
C GLY A 80 -37.89 -88.11 -142.36
N SER A 81 -38.20 -89.32 -141.85
CA SER A 81 -37.42 -90.01 -140.83
C SER A 81 -36.44 -91.05 -141.38
N THR A 82 -35.35 -91.32 -140.65
CA THR A 82 -34.21 -92.15 -141.08
C THR A 82 -33.85 -93.26 -140.08
N ALA A 83 -33.75 -94.50 -140.55
CA ALA A 83 -33.31 -95.67 -139.79
C ALA A 83 -32.11 -96.37 -140.45
N VAL A 84 -31.01 -96.58 -139.71
CA VAL A 84 -29.81 -97.27 -140.21
C VAL A 84 -29.29 -98.29 -139.19
N GLY A 85 -29.23 -99.56 -139.58
CA GLY A 85 -28.97 -100.70 -138.70
C GLY A 85 -30.14 -101.69 -138.70
N ALA A 86 -29.94 -102.88 -138.14
CA ALA A 86 -31.00 -103.89 -138.02
C ALA A 86 -31.90 -103.65 -136.78
N SER A 87 -33.17 -104.03 -136.87
CA SER A 87 -34.19 -103.89 -135.80
C SER A 87 -34.40 -102.46 -135.30
N VAL A 88 -34.13 -101.46 -136.15
CA VAL A 88 -34.28 -100.04 -135.82
C VAL A 88 -35.75 -99.63 -135.90
N THR A 89 -36.24 -98.85 -134.94
CA THR A 89 -37.63 -98.35 -134.95
C THR A 89 -37.66 -96.83 -134.84
N VAL A 90 -38.18 -96.14 -135.86
CA VAL A 90 -38.44 -94.70 -135.78
C VAL A 90 -39.95 -94.45 -135.80
N SER A 91 -40.43 -93.80 -134.74
CA SER A 91 -41.85 -93.47 -134.54
C SER A 91 -42.14 -91.96 -134.53
N GLY A 92 -41.12 -91.11 -134.42
CA GLY A 92 -41.24 -89.65 -134.57
C GLY A 92 -41.07 -89.17 -136.01
N ILE A 93 -41.65 -88.01 -136.32
CA ILE A 93 -41.52 -87.24 -137.56
C ILE A 93 -40.14 -86.57 -137.62
N ASN A 94 -39.50 -86.50 -138.79
CA ASN A 94 -38.15 -85.94 -138.99
C ASN A 94 -37.05 -86.56 -138.08
N ALA A 95 -37.29 -87.72 -137.49
CA ALA A 95 -36.45 -88.32 -136.46
C ALA A 95 -35.45 -89.33 -137.07
N THR A 96 -34.33 -89.56 -136.38
CA THR A 96 -33.21 -90.37 -136.90
C THR A 96 -32.74 -91.41 -135.87
N ALA A 97 -32.61 -92.67 -136.26
CA ALA A 97 -32.03 -93.71 -135.42
C ALA A 97 -30.92 -94.49 -136.17
N ILE A 98 -29.73 -94.56 -135.57
CA ILE A 98 -28.53 -95.16 -136.17
C ILE A 98 -27.87 -96.12 -135.18
N GLY A 99 -27.91 -97.42 -135.47
CA GLY A 99 -27.36 -98.50 -134.65
C GLY A 99 -28.36 -99.64 -134.48
N ASN A 100 -27.89 -100.89 -134.33
CA ASN A 100 -28.78 -102.04 -134.14
C ASN A 100 -29.69 -101.86 -132.90
N ASN A 101 -31.00 -102.14 -133.03
CA ASN A 101 -32.01 -101.93 -131.98
C ASN A 101 -32.18 -100.47 -131.50
N ALA A 102 -31.63 -99.46 -132.19
CA ALA A 102 -31.84 -98.06 -131.84
C ALA A 102 -33.31 -97.63 -132.07
N LYS A 103 -33.81 -96.71 -131.26
CA LYS A 103 -35.18 -96.17 -131.36
C LYS A 103 -35.21 -94.64 -131.26
N ALA A 104 -35.87 -93.99 -132.21
CA ALA A 104 -36.21 -92.57 -132.12
C ALA A 104 -37.74 -92.44 -132.09
N GLU A 105 -38.27 -92.23 -130.88
CA GLU A 105 -39.70 -92.36 -130.58
C GLU A 105 -40.43 -91.01 -130.59
N VAL A 106 -39.70 -89.90 -130.47
CA VAL A 106 -40.20 -88.52 -130.46
C VAL A 106 -39.80 -87.78 -131.74
N ASP A 107 -40.63 -86.83 -132.18
CA ASP A 107 -40.37 -85.97 -133.34
C ASP A 107 -39.03 -85.24 -133.21
N GLU A 108 -38.32 -85.07 -134.33
CA GLU A 108 -37.06 -84.33 -134.48
C GLU A 108 -35.90 -84.83 -133.57
N SER A 109 -36.07 -86.00 -132.95
CA SER A 109 -35.08 -86.63 -132.09
C SER A 109 -34.08 -87.52 -132.85
N VAL A 110 -32.90 -87.72 -132.25
CA VAL A 110 -31.81 -88.55 -132.78
C VAL A 110 -31.38 -89.59 -131.75
N ALA A 111 -31.39 -90.87 -132.13
CA ALA A 111 -30.84 -91.97 -131.34
C ALA A 111 -29.57 -92.53 -132.00
N LEU A 112 -28.42 -92.38 -131.35
CA LEU A 112 -27.10 -92.61 -131.94
C LEU A 112 -26.28 -93.66 -131.17
N GLY A 113 -26.13 -94.83 -131.78
CA GLY A 113 -25.48 -96.01 -131.21
C GLY A 113 -26.49 -97.16 -131.07
N ALA A 114 -25.99 -98.40 -131.03
CA ALA A 114 -26.86 -99.57 -130.84
C ALA A 114 -27.66 -99.46 -129.52
N HIS A 115 -28.88 -99.98 -129.51
CA HIS A 115 -29.84 -99.98 -128.39
C HIS A 115 -30.24 -98.60 -127.84
N SER A 116 -29.73 -97.49 -128.38
CA SER A 116 -30.02 -96.15 -127.87
C SER A 116 -31.48 -95.78 -128.10
N ILE A 117 -32.09 -95.11 -127.12
CA ILE A 117 -33.49 -94.65 -127.19
C ILE A 117 -33.53 -93.13 -127.02
N ALA A 118 -34.20 -92.45 -127.95
CA ALA A 118 -34.60 -91.04 -127.83
C ALA A 118 -36.13 -90.98 -127.67
N ASN A 119 -36.58 -90.67 -126.46
CA ASN A 119 -38.00 -90.75 -126.05
C ASN A 119 -38.48 -89.54 -125.19
N ARG A 120 -37.67 -88.48 -125.04
CA ARG A 120 -38.00 -87.29 -124.25
C ARG A 120 -39.10 -86.44 -124.90
N SER A 121 -40.34 -86.70 -124.51
CA SER A 121 -41.55 -86.28 -125.23
C SER A 121 -41.99 -84.82 -125.11
N SER A 122 -41.30 -83.96 -124.35
CA SER A 122 -41.66 -82.54 -124.20
C SER A 122 -40.52 -81.62 -124.62
N LYS A 123 -40.83 -80.73 -125.58
CA LYS A 123 -39.92 -79.70 -126.10
C LYS A 123 -39.57 -78.61 -125.09
N THR A 124 -40.45 -78.31 -124.14
CA THR A 124 -40.16 -77.36 -123.05
C THR A 124 -39.70 -78.12 -121.80
N MET A 125 -38.57 -77.69 -121.24
CA MET A 125 -37.88 -78.30 -120.10
C MET A 125 -37.34 -77.23 -119.14
N THR A 126 -36.87 -77.65 -117.97
CA THR A 126 -36.11 -76.80 -117.04
C THR A 126 -34.70 -77.35 -116.88
N GLU A 127 -33.68 -76.51 -117.06
CA GLU A 127 -32.28 -76.84 -116.79
C GLU A 127 -32.09 -77.18 -115.28
N ALA A 128 -31.67 -78.40 -114.96
CA ALA A 128 -31.61 -78.91 -113.58
C ALA A 128 -30.68 -78.11 -112.63
N PHE A 129 -29.66 -77.44 -113.16
CA PHE A 129 -28.67 -76.69 -112.36
C PHE A 129 -28.96 -75.18 -112.26
N SER A 130 -29.46 -74.56 -113.33
CA SER A 130 -29.75 -73.11 -113.37
C SER A 130 -31.21 -72.78 -113.04
N ASN A 131 -32.11 -73.78 -113.09
CA ASN A 131 -33.57 -73.63 -113.03
C ASN A 131 -34.16 -72.75 -114.16
N LYS A 132 -33.41 -72.55 -115.24
CA LYS A 132 -33.84 -71.81 -116.43
C LYS A 132 -34.76 -72.67 -117.30
N ALA A 133 -35.88 -72.10 -117.73
CA ALA A 133 -36.74 -72.73 -118.73
C ALA A 133 -36.06 -72.71 -120.10
N VAL A 134 -36.07 -73.84 -120.81
CA VAL A 134 -35.49 -74.03 -122.14
C VAL A 134 -36.49 -74.69 -123.08
N ASN A 135 -36.39 -74.35 -124.36
CA ASN A 135 -37.10 -75.03 -125.44
C ASN A 135 -36.05 -75.74 -126.31
N SER A 136 -36.27 -77.02 -126.58
CA SER A 136 -35.44 -77.85 -127.45
C SER A 136 -36.34 -78.49 -128.50
N GLU A 137 -35.97 -78.38 -129.78
CA GLU A 137 -36.80 -78.95 -130.86
C GLU A 137 -36.71 -80.48 -130.93
N GLY A 138 -35.67 -81.08 -130.37
CA GLY A 138 -35.52 -82.52 -130.20
C GLY A 138 -34.46 -82.85 -129.14
N GLU A 139 -34.00 -84.09 -129.12
CA GLU A 139 -32.83 -84.51 -128.33
C GLU A 139 -31.87 -85.37 -129.17
N VAL A 140 -30.61 -85.46 -128.73
CA VAL A 140 -29.64 -86.43 -129.26
C VAL A 140 -29.30 -87.41 -128.13
N SER A 141 -29.96 -88.56 -128.13
CA SER A 141 -29.64 -89.65 -127.22
C SER A 141 -28.49 -90.48 -127.76
N VAL A 142 -27.49 -90.71 -126.90
CA VAL A 142 -26.32 -91.56 -127.18
C VAL A 142 -26.32 -92.87 -126.37
N GLY A 143 -27.44 -93.19 -125.72
CA GLY A 143 -27.56 -94.31 -124.80
C GLY A 143 -29.02 -94.67 -124.49
N ASN A 144 -29.24 -95.39 -123.41
CA ASN A 144 -30.57 -95.88 -123.02
C ASN A 144 -30.69 -95.96 -121.49
N ASP A 145 -31.50 -95.08 -120.90
CA ASP A 145 -31.66 -94.96 -119.46
C ASP A 145 -32.37 -96.18 -118.84
N ASP A 146 -33.28 -96.83 -119.59
CA ASP A 146 -34.06 -98.00 -119.13
C ASP A 146 -33.19 -99.25 -118.83
N TYR A 147 -31.95 -99.28 -119.34
CA TYR A 147 -31.02 -100.40 -119.23
C TYR A 147 -29.60 -99.98 -118.81
N GLU A 148 -29.42 -98.74 -118.34
CA GLU A 148 -28.13 -98.13 -117.97
C GLU A 148 -27.06 -98.11 -119.10
N GLU A 149 -27.46 -98.22 -120.39
CA GLU A 149 -26.55 -98.28 -121.54
C GLU A 149 -26.01 -96.89 -121.96
N LEU A 150 -25.46 -96.16 -121.00
CA LEU A 150 -24.89 -94.83 -121.17
C LEU A 150 -23.54 -94.86 -121.87
N ARG A 151 -23.20 -93.78 -122.59
CA ARG A 151 -21.94 -93.66 -123.33
C ARG A 151 -21.16 -92.40 -122.98
N GLN A 152 -19.85 -92.54 -122.86
CA GLN A 152 -18.94 -91.39 -122.71
C GLN A 152 -18.75 -90.70 -124.07
N ILE A 153 -19.08 -89.41 -124.15
CA ILE A 153 -18.69 -88.58 -125.29
C ILE A 153 -17.24 -88.14 -125.07
N THR A 154 -16.31 -88.70 -125.84
CA THR A 154 -14.86 -88.46 -125.68
C THR A 154 -14.33 -87.45 -126.71
N HIS A 155 -13.12 -86.95 -126.51
CA HIS A 155 -12.44 -85.97 -127.39
C HIS A 155 -13.16 -84.63 -127.57
N VAL A 156 -14.10 -84.30 -126.67
CA VAL A 156 -14.84 -83.04 -126.66
C VAL A 156 -13.92 -81.88 -126.25
N ALA A 157 -13.83 -80.86 -127.11
CA ALA A 157 -13.15 -79.59 -126.80
C ALA A 157 -13.79 -78.90 -125.58
N GLY A 158 -13.15 -77.86 -125.04
CA GLY A 158 -13.81 -77.08 -123.98
C GLY A 158 -14.81 -76.12 -124.61
N GLY A 159 -16.05 -76.12 -124.13
CA GLY A 159 -17.09 -75.20 -124.62
C GLY A 159 -16.70 -73.73 -124.48
N THR A 160 -17.16 -72.93 -125.43
CA THR A 160 -16.83 -71.51 -125.64
C THR A 160 -18.05 -70.60 -125.60
N GLU A 161 -19.21 -71.09 -126.06
CA GLU A 161 -20.52 -70.42 -126.00
C GLU A 161 -21.41 -71.08 -124.93
N ASP A 162 -22.47 -70.38 -124.48
CA ASP A 162 -23.39 -70.83 -123.42
C ASP A 162 -24.08 -72.19 -123.69
N THR A 163 -24.15 -72.62 -124.96
CA THR A 163 -24.78 -73.89 -125.38
C THR A 163 -23.79 -74.99 -125.75
N ASP A 164 -22.49 -74.78 -125.57
CA ASP A 164 -21.47 -75.80 -125.85
C ASP A 164 -21.38 -76.86 -124.74
N VAL A 165 -20.91 -78.06 -125.09
CA VAL A 165 -20.72 -79.16 -124.13
C VAL A 165 -19.54 -78.87 -123.19
N VAL A 166 -19.83 -78.78 -121.89
CA VAL A 166 -18.81 -78.65 -120.83
C VAL A 166 -18.06 -79.97 -120.66
N ASN A 167 -16.73 -79.93 -120.70
CA ASN A 167 -15.90 -81.12 -120.45
C ASN A 167 -15.30 -81.18 -119.03
N VAL A 168 -14.78 -82.36 -118.66
CA VAL A 168 -14.22 -82.63 -117.33
C VAL A 168 -13.07 -81.68 -116.94
N ARG A 169 -12.34 -81.11 -117.91
CA ARG A 169 -11.27 -80.14 -117.64
C ARG A 169 -11.84 -78.79 -117.18
N GLN A 170 -12.97 -78.34 -117.73
CA GLN A 170 -13.66 -77.14 -117.28
C GLN A 170 -14.24 -77.34 -115.87
N LEU A 171 -14.89 -78.48 -115.61
CA LEU A 171 -15.43 -78.81 -114.29
C LEU A 171 -14.34 -78.85 -113.21
N ARG A 172 -13.19 -79.48 -113.49
CA ARG A 172 -12.02 -79.49 -112.56
C ARG A 172 -11.44 -78.10 -112.29
N ALA A 173 -11.56 -77.16 -113.22
CA ALA A 173 -11.12 -75.77 -112.97
C ALA A 173 -12.02 -75.06 -111.95
N VAL A 174 -13.32 -75.35 -111.96
CA VAL A 174 -14.27 -74.86 -110.93
C VAL A 174 -14.01 -75.54 -109.59
N ASP A 175 -13.77 -76.85 -109.58
CA ASP A 175 -13.44 -77.63 -108.38
C ASP A 175 -12.17 -77.10 -107.68
N ASN A 176 -11.08 -76.88 -108.42
CA ASN A 176 -9.87 -76.24 -107.90
C ASN A 176 -10.17 -74.86 -107.28
N LYS A 177 -11.03 -74.06 -107.93
CA LYS A 177 -11.39 -72.72 -107.45
C LYS A 177 -12.20 -72.75 -106.15
N ILE A 178 -12.98 -73.80 -105.92
CA ILE A 178 -13.69 -74.04 -104.67
C ILE A 178 -12.70 -74.44 -103.56
N HIS A 179 -11.73 -75.30 -103.85
CA HIS A 179 -10.67 -75.67 -102.90
C HIS A 179 -9.81 -74.46 -102.49
N ASP A 180 -9.41 -73.59 -103.43
CA ASP A 180 -8.73 -72.31 -103.14
C ASP A 180 -9.55 -71.45 -102.17
N MET A 181 -10.86 -71.36 -102.38
CA MET A 181 -11.78 -70.59 -101.55
C MET A 181 -11.92 -71.18 -100.14
N GLN A 182 -12.00 -72.51 -100.00
CA GLN A 182 -12.01 -73.21 -98.71
C GLN A 182 -10.73 -72.96 -97.91
N ASN A 183 -9.57 -72.98 -98.58
CA ASN A 183 -8.27 -72.65 -97.96
C ASN A 183 -8.23 -71.20 -97.46
N ALA A 184 -8.71 -70.25 -98.26
CA ALA A 184 -8.80 -68.83 -97.88
C ALA A 184 -9.75 -68.60 -96.68
N ILE A 185 -10.90 -69.29 -96.64
CA ILE A 185 -11.84 -69.24 -95.51
C ILE A 185 -11.16 -69.75 -94.24
N SER A 186 -10.49 -70.91 -94.30
CA SER A 186 -9.79 -71.51 -93.15
C SER A 186 -8.68 -70.63 -92.59
N HIS A 187 -7.95 -69.92 -93.46
CA HIS A 187 -6.94 -68.94 -93.06
C HIS A 187 -7.58 -67.72 -92.36
N ASN A 188 -8.66 -67.18 -92.92
CA ASN A 188 -9.38 -66.05 -92.33
C ASN A 188 -10.01 -66.41 -90.96
N GLU A 189 -10.55 -67.62 -90.81
CA GLU A 189 -11.06 -68.12 -89.54
C GLU A 189 -9.95 -68.21 -88.48
N THR A 190 -8.76 -68.69 -88.87
CA THR A 190 -7.56 -68.76 -88.00
C THR A 190 -7.11 -67.36 -87.56
N ASN A 191 -7.10 -66.39 -88.47
CA ASN A 191 -6.77 -65.00 -88.16
C ASN A 191 -7.81 -64.37 -87.21
N ALA A 192 -9.10 -64.62 -87.44
CA ALA A 192 -10.18 -64.13 -86.58
C ALA A 192 -10.11 -64.71 -85.16
N LYS A 193 -9.88 -66.03 -85.02
CA LYS A 193 -9.62 -66.69 -83.73
C LYS A 193 -8.44 -66.06 -82.99
N THR A 194 -7.34 -65.82 -83.69
CA THR A 194 -6.13 -65.20 -83.11
C THR A 194 -6.38 -63.76 -82.67
N ALA A 195 -7.18 -62.98 -83.42
CA ALA A 195 -7.59 -61.64 -83.03
C ALA A 195 -8.48 -61.66 -81.78
N LEU A 196 -9.46 -62.57 -81.70
CA LEU A 196 -10.33 -62.75 -80.54
C LEU A 196 -9.54 -63.05 -79.26
N THR A 197 -8.55 -63.96 -79.32
CA THR A 197 -7.70 -64.27 -78.17
C THR A 197 -6.91 -63.06 -77.68
N ARG A 198 -6.40 -62.20 -78.58
CA ARG A 198 -5.74 -60.94 -78.19
C ARG A 198 -6.71 -59.98 -77.52
N THR A 199 -7.93 -59.83 -78.02
CA THR A 199 -8.97 -59.01 -77.40
C THR A 199 -9.30 -59.48 -75.97
N GLN A 200 -9.44 -60.79 -75.76
CA GLN A 200 -9.68 -61.39 -74.44
C GLN A 200 -8.49 -61.17 -73.46
N GLN A 201 -7.26 -61.18 -73.95
CA GLN A 201 -6.07 -60.83 -73.16
C GLN A 201 -6.06 -59.33 -72.79
N HIS A 202 -6.42 -58.44 -73.72
CA HIS A 202 -6.55 -57.01 -73.43
C HIS A 202 -7.68 -56.71 -72.43
N GLU A 203 -8.83 -57.39 -72.53
CA GLU A 203 -9.94 -57.31 -71.58
C GLU A 203 -9.50 -57.75 -70.16
N THR A 204 -8.78 -58.87 -70.05
CA THR A 204 -8.21 -59.36 -68.79
C THR A 204 -7.22 -58.34 -68.18
N THR A 205 -6.39 -57.73 -69.03
CA THR A 205 -5.44 -56.67 -68.61
C THR A 205 -6.18 -55.41 -68.14
N ALA A 206 -7.23 -54.99 -68.86
CA ALA A 206 -8.05 -53.84 -68.49
C ALA A 206 -8.79 -54.05 -67.15
N SER A 207 -9.33 -55.25 -66.92
CA SER A 207 -9.93 -55.64 -65.64
C SER A 207 -8.92 -55.59 -64.48
N THR A 208 -7.68 -56.03 -64.73
CA THR A 208 -6.58 -55.93 -63.75
C THR A 208 -6.21 -54.47 -63.45
N HIS A 209 -6.12 -53.62 -64.48
CA HIS A 209 -5.87 -52.18 -64.31
C HIS A 209 -7.01 -51.48 -63.55
N ALA A 210 -8.27 -51.82 -63.83
CA ALA A 210 -9.43 -51.28 -63.12
C ALA A 210 -9.42 -51.68 -61.63
N THR A 211 -9.04 -52.93 -61.33
CA THR A 211 -8.87 -53.42 -59.95
C THR A 211 -7.79 -52.64 -59.22
N ASN A 212 -6.60 -52.50 -59.82
CA ASN A 212 -5.48 -51.75 -59.24
C ASN A 212 -5.83 -50.26 -59.03
N ALA A 213 -6.55 -49.65 -59.98
CA ALA A 213 -7.02 -48.27 -59.86
C ALA A 213 -8.02 -48.10 -58.70
N LYS A 214 -8.92 -49.06 -58.48
CA LYS A 214 -9.79 -49.06 -57.29
C LYS A 214 -8.99 -49.19 -56.01
N THR A 215 -8.04 -50.12 -55.90
CA THR A 215 -7.19 -50.26 -54.71
C THR A 215 -6.41 -48.98 -54.40
N ALA A 216 -5.93 -48.27 -55.43
CA ALA A 216 -5.30 -46.96 -55.26
C ALA A 216 -6.27 -45.89 -54.76
N LEU A 217 -7.49 -45.83 -55.29
CA LEU A 217 -8.55 -44.89 -54.84
C LEU A 217 -8.99 -45.16 -53.40
N ASP A 218 -9.13 -46.43 -53.02
CA ASP A 218 -9.45 -46.84 -51.65
C ASP A 218 -8.33 -46.37 -50.70
N ALA A 219 -7.06 -46.58 -51.06
CA ALA A 219 -5.91 -46.12 -50.28
C ALA A 219 -5.78 -44.59 -50.18
N VAL A 220 -6.18 -43.84 -51.21
CA VAL A 220 -6.28 -42.37 -51.16
C VAL A 220 -7.38 -41.93 -50.19
N SER A 221 -8.55 -42.58 -50.22
CA SER A 221 -9.66 -42.31 -49.29
C SER A 221 -9.25 -42.56 -47.83
N ASP A 222 -8.50 -43.64 -47.61
CA ASP A 222 -7.89 -44.00 -46.32
C ASP A 222 -6.86 -42.96 -45.83
N HIS A 223 -6.15 -42.30 -46.75
CA HIS A 223 -5.20 -41.24 -46.44
C HIS A 223 -5.89 -39.90 -46.18
N GLU A 224 -6.97 -39.58 -46.91
CA GLU A 224 -7.82 -38.41 -46.68
C GLU A 224 -8.45 -38.46 -45.27
N ALA A 225 -8.99 -39.62 -44.87
CA ALA A 225 -9.53 -39.82 -43.53
C ALA A 225 -8.47 -39.58 -42.43
N LYS A 226 -7.26 -40.13 -42.59
CA LYS A 226 -6.13 -39.93 -41.65
C LYS A 226 -5.67 -38.47 -41.61
N ALA A 227 -5.62 -37.80 -42.77
CA ALA A 227 -5.28 -36.38 -42.86
C ALA A 227 -6.33 -35.50 -42.17
N LYS A 228 -7.62 -35.84 -42.26
CA LYS A 228 -8.67 -35.15 -41.49
C LYS A 228 -8.51 -35.35 -39.99
N THR A 229 -8.27 -36.58 -39.50
CA THR A 229 -8.02 -36.79 -38.06
C THR A 229 -6.78 -36.01 -37.57
N ALA A 230 -5.73 -35.93 -38.38
CA ALA A 230 -4.56 -35.11 -38.05
C ALA A 230 -4.88 -33.60 -37.98
N LEU A 231 -5.73 -33.09 -38.88
CA LEU A 231 -6.20 -31.70 -38.85
C LEU A 231 -7.06 -31.41 -37.61
N ASP A 232 -8.00 -32.30 -37.29
CA ASP A 232 -8.88 -32.18 -36.12
C ASP A 232 -8.05 -32.12 -34.82
N ASN A 233 -7.03 -32.98 -34.69
CA ASN A 233 -6.07 -32.98 -33.57
C ASN A 233 -5.24 -31.69 -33.48
N ILE A 234 -4.83 -31.12 -34.63
CA ILE A 234 -4.09 -29.85 -34.68
C ILE A 234 -4.97 -28.71 -34.16
N GLN A 235 -6.26 -28.70 -34.50
CA GLN A 235 -7.22 -27.68 -34.07
C GLN A 235 -7.54 -27.77 -32.56
N GLU A 236 -7.56 -28.98 -31.98
CA GLU A 236 -7.61 -29.18 -30.53
C GLU A 236 -6.33 -28.65 -29.84
N HIS A 237 -5.15 -28.89 -30.42
CA HIS A 237 -3.89 -28.38 -29.88
C HIS A 237 -3.78 -26.85 -30.00
N GLU A 238 -4.28 -26.24 -31.07
CA GLU A 238 -4.40 -24.78 -31.22
C GLU A 238 -5.32 -24.18 -30.15
N THR A 239 -6.48 -24.81 -29.92
CA THR A 239 -7.43 -24.42 -28.85
C THR A 239 -6.78 -24.50 -27.47
N THR A 240 -5.99 -25.55 -27.23
CA THR A 240 -5.22 -25.74 -25.99
C THR A 240 -4.13 -24.68 -25.83
N ALA A 241 -3.38 -24.38 -26.90
CA ALA A 241 -2.35 -23.34 -26.90
C ALA A 241 -2.93 -21.93 -26.67
N SER A 242 -4.08 -21.61 -27.26
CA SER A 242 -4.83 -20.37 -27.02
C SER A 242 -5.31 -20.25 -25.56
N THR A 243 -5.75 -21.36 -24.97
CA THR A 243 -6.09 -21.45 -23.54
C THR A 243 -4.86 -21.20 -22.66
N HIS A 244 -3.72 -21.82 -22.97
CA HIS A 244 -2.46 -21.56 -22.27
C HIS A 244 -1.98 -20.11 -22.39
N ALA A 245 -2.09 -19.49 -23.57
CA ALA A 245 -1.75 -18.08 -23.76
C ALA A 245 -2.66 -17.15 -22.93
N THR A 246 -3.95 -17.45 -22.86
CA THR A 246 -4.92 -16.71 -22.03
C THR A 246 -4.62 -16.84 -20.53
N ASN A 247 -4.29 -18.04 -20.07
CA ASN A 247 -3.87 -18.30 -18.69
C ASN A 247 -2.55 -17.60 -18.35
N ALA A 248 -1.57 -17.63 -19.26
CA ALA A 248 -0.29 -16.95 -19.09
C ALA A 248 -0.44 -15.43 -19.02
N LYS A 249 -1.30 -14.83 -19.86
CA LYS A 249 -1.64 -13.40 -19.74
C LYS A 249 -2.32 -13.09 -18.40
N THR A 250 -3.28 -13.90 -17.98
CA THR A 250 -3.98 -13.72 -16.69
C THR A 250 -3.00 -13.78 -15.51
N ALA A 251 -2.01 -14.69 -15.57
CA ALA A 251 -0.94 -14.76 -14.58
C ALA A 251 0.00 -13.54 -14.61
N LEU A 252 0.35 -13.04 -15.80
CA LEU A 252 1.17 -11.83 -15.97
C LEU A 252 0.45 -10.58 -15.43
N ASP A 253 -0.82 -10.38 -15.77
CA ASP A 253 -1.64 -9.28 -15.26
C ASP A 253 -1.67 -9.34 -13.72
N ALA A 254 -1.87 -10.53 -13.15
CA ALA A 254 -1.83 -10.75 -11.70
C ALA A 254 -0.42 -10.62 -11.06
N VAL A 255 0.66 -10.59 -11.84
CA VAL A 255 2.01 -10.24 -11.37
C VAL A 255 2.18 -8.72 -11.37
N SER A 256 1.76 -8.01 -12.42
CA SER A 256 1.73 -6.53 -12.43
C SER A 256 0.88 -5.95 -11.30
N ASP A 257 -0.24 -6.60 -10.98
CA ASP A 257 -1.10 -6.28 -9.85
C ASP A 257 -0.42 -6.44 -8.49
N ARG A 258 0.55 -7.38 -8.38
CA ARG A 258 1.37 -7.59 -7.18
C ARG A 258 2.54 -6.61 -7.12
N GLU A 259 3.16 -6.31 -8.25
CA GLU A 259 4.22 -5.31 -8.38
C GLU A 259 3.73 -3.93 -7.96
N ALA A 260 2.55 -3.51 -8.43
CA ALA A 260 1.91 -2.26 -8.02
C ALA A 260 1.66 -2.21 -6.49
N LYS A 261 1.11 -3.28 -5.91
CA LYS A 261 0.87 -3.38 -4.45
C LYS A 261 2.18 -3.41 -3.65
N ALA A 262 3.21 -4.08 -4.14
CA ALA A 262 4.53 -4.10 -3.54
C ALA A 262 5.21 -2.72 -3.59
N LYS A 263 5.03 -1.97 -4.67
CA LYS A 263 5.48 -0.58 -4.75
C LYS A 263 4.76 0.31 -3.75
N THR A 264 3.43 0.25 -3.62
CA THR A 264 2.71 1.01 -2.58
C THR A 264 3.18 0.62 -1.17
N ALA A 265 3.46 -0.66 -0.92
CA ALA A 265 4.01 -1.10 0.37
C ALA A 265 5.42 -0.53 0.63
N LEU A 266 6.28 -0.45 -0.39
CA LEU A 266 7.61 0.17 -0.30
C LEU A 266 7.51 1.68 -0.03
N ASP A 267 6.65 2.39 -0.76
CA ASP A 267 6.41 3.82 -0.59
C ASP A 267 5.94 4.13 0.85
N ASN A 268 5.03 3.31 1.40
CA ASN A 268 4.58 3.41 2.80
C ASN A 268 5.68 3.09 3.82
N ILE A 269 6.58 2.12 3.54
CA ILE A 269 7.72 1.80 4.41
C ILE A 269 8.69 2.99 4.46
N GLN A 270 8.90 3.69 3.34
CA GLN A 270 9.78 4.85 3.26
C GLN A 270 9.19 6.09 3.97
N GLU A 271 7.87 6.26 3.98
CA GLU A 271 7.17 7.22 4.84
C GLU A 271 7.35 6.87 6.34
N HIS A 272 7.22 5.60 6.71
CA HIS A 272 7.45 5.15 8.08
C HIS A 272 8.91 5.29 8.53
N GLU A 273 9.89 5.06 7.64
CA GLU A 273 11.31 5.32 7.88
C GLU A 273 11.58 6.82 8.12
N THR A 274 10.97 7.69 7.29
CA THR A 274 11.04 9.15 7.45
C THR A 274 10.44 9.58 8.80
N THR A 275 9.32 8.97 9.20
CA THR A 275 8.67 9.20 10.49
C THR A 275 9.54 8.70 11.66
N ALA A 276 10.14 7.53 11.55
CA ALA A 276 11.05 6.96 12.56
C ALA A 276 12.33 7.79 12.72
N SER A 277 12.89 8.31 11.61
CA SER A 277 14.03 9.24 11.62
C SER A 277 13.68 10.57 12.29
N THR A 278 12.46 11.08 12.06
CA THR A 278 11.91 12.24 12.77
C THR A 278 11.76 11.96 14.28
N HIS A 279 11.23 10.81 14.66
CA HIS A 279 11.14 10.39 16.06
C HIS A 279 12.52 10.23 16.72
N ALA A 280 13.52 9.66 16.03
CA ALA A 280 14.89 9.54 16.53
C ALA A 280 15.54 10.91 16.72
N THR A 281 15.30 11.86 15.82
CA THR A 281 15.76 13.25 15.94
C THR A 281 15.11 13.94 17.15
N ASN A 282 13.79 13.84 17.30
CA ASN A 282 13.06 14.39 18.45
C ASN A 282 13.52 13.76 19.78
N ALA A 283 13.75 12.45 19.81
CA ALA A 283 14.27 11.73 20.97
C ALA A 283 15.69 12.16 21.33
N LYS A 284 16.56 12.43 20.34
CA LYS A 284 17.87 13.04 20.58
C LYS A 284 17.73 14.45 21.14
N THR A 285 16.88 15.32 20.57
CA THR A 285 16.66 16.67 21.11
C THR A 285 16.14 16.64 22.55
N ALA A 286 15.27 15.69 22.89
CA ALA A 286 14.81 15.48 24.27
C ALA A 286 15.94 14.98 25.19
N LEU A 287 16.80 14.06 24.72
CA LEU A 287 17.97 13.59 25.49
C LEU A 287 18.98 14.71 25.73
N ASP A 288 19.30 15.50 24.71
CA ASP A 288 20.19 16.67 24.82
C ASP A 288 19.64 17.66 25.86
N ALA A 289 18.32 17.93 25.83
CA ALA A 289 17.63 18.77 26.81
C ALA A 289 17.62 18.16 28.24
N VAL A 290 17.61 16.83 28.38
CA VAL A 290 17.75 16.14 29.68
C VAL A 290 19.18 16.29 30.22
N SER A 291 20.21 16.13 29.39
CA SER A 291 21.61 16.40 29.80
C SER A 291 21.84 17.86 30.20
N ASP A 292 21.19 18.80 29.49
CA ASP A 292 21.14 20.21 29.84
C ASP A 292 20.48 20.45 31.21
N HIS A 293 19.45 19.66 31.54
CA HIS A 293 18.74 19.72 32.82
C HIS A 293 19.50 19.02 33.96
N GLU A 294 20.26 17.97 33.65
CA GLU A 294 21.19 17.29 34.55
C GLU A 294 22.35 18.21 34.94
N ALA A 295 22.95 18.92 33.98
CA ALA A 295 23.99 19.92 34.25
C ALA A 295 23.48 21.06 35.15
N LYS A 296 22.25 21.53 34.94
CA LYS A 296 21.58 22.53 35.79
C LYS A 296 21.27 21.97 37.19
N ALA A 297 20.79 20.73 37.28
CA ALA A 297 20.52 20.05 38.55
C ALA A 297 21.82 19.79 39.35
N LYS A 298 22.91 19.40 38.69
CA LYS A 298 24.22 19.27 39.32
C LYS A 298 24.73 20.63 39.83
N THR A 299 24.59 21.70 39.06
CA THR A 299 24.93 23.06 39.52
C THR A 299 24.12 23.45 40.77
N ALA A 300 22.82 23.11 40.80
CA ALA A 300 21.97 23.34 41.98
C ALA A 300 22.38 22.48 43.19
N LEU A 301 22.80 21.23 42.98
CA LEU A 301 23.32 20.35 44.03
C LEU A 301 24.65 20.87 44.59
N ASP A 302 25.58 21.28 43.73
CA ASP A 302 26.88 21.84 44.15
C ASP A 302 26.68 23.14 44.96
N ASN A 303 25.75 24.01 44.54
CA ASN A 303 25.32 25.19 45.32
C ASN A 303 24.67 24.81 46.67
N THR A 304 23.88 23.73 46.71
CA THR A 304 23.24 23.24 47.95
C THR A 304 24.30 22.70 48.92
N GLN A 305 25.31 21.99 48.41
CA GLN A 305 26.43 21.48 49.19
C GLN A 305 27.30 22.61 49.76
N GLN A 306 27.47 23.72 49.01
CA GLN A 306 28.07 24.95 49.52
C GLN A 306 27.23 25.58 50.63
N HIS A 307 25.89 25.58 50.49
CA HIS A 307 24.98 26.10 51.50
C HIS A 307 24.97 25.24 52.79
N GLU A 308 25.10 23.92 52.67
CA GLU A 308 25.30 23.00 53.79
C GLU A 308 26.66 23.22 54.48
N THR A 309 27.72 23.44 53.71
CA THR A 309 29.06 23.80 54.24
C THR A 309 29.01 25.12 55.03
N THR A 310 28.24 26.10 54.54
CA THR A 310 28.00 27.37 55.23
C THR A 310 27.18 27.16 56.50
N ALA A 311 26.12 26.34 56.46
CA ALA A 311 25.32 25.99 57.63
C ALA A 311 26.13 25.22 58.69
N SER A 312 27.02 24.31 58.28
CA SER A 312 27.97 23.62 59.14
C SER A 312 28.92 24.60 59.83
N THR A 313 29.46 25.57 59.07
CA THR A 313 30.27 26.67 59.62
C THR A 313 29.49 27.50 60.65
N HIS A 314 28.22 27.82 60.38
CA HIS A 314 27.35 28.52 61.33
C HIS A 314 27.08 27.68 62.58
N ALA A 315 26.87 26.37 62.45
CA ALA A 315 26.69 25.46 63.58
C ALA A 315 27.95 25.34 64.45
N THR A 316 29.15 25.31 63.82
CA THR A 316 30.43 25.36 64.53
C THR A 316 30.58 26.68 65.30
N ASN A 317 30.33 27.83 64.66
CA ASN A 317 30.39 29.14 65.31
C ASN A 317 29.38 29.25 66.48
N ALA A 318 28.16 28.72 66.31
CA ALA A 318 27.15 28.68 67.36
C ALA A 318 27.58 27.79 68.54
N LYS A 319 28.25 26.66 68.28
CA LYS A 319 28.86 25.85 69.35
C LYS A 319 29.99 26.59 70.07
N THR A 320 30.89 27.26 69.35
CA THR A 320 31.95 28.08 69.99
C THR A 320 31.37 29.19 70.86
N ALA A 321 30.27 29.82 70.44
CA ALA A 321 29.55 30.80 71.27
C ALA A 321 28.90 30.16 72.51
N LEU A 322 28.32 28.97 72.38
CA LEU A 322 27.72 28.23 73.51
C LEU A 322 28.78 27.80 74.53
N ASP A 323 29.91 27.26 74.07
CA ASP A 323 31.03 26.86 74.93
C ASP A 323 31.59 28.07 75.71
N ALA A 324 31.65 29.25 75.07
CA ALA A 324 32.05 30.51 75.71
C ALA A 324 31.02 31.02 76.75
N VAL A 325 29.72 30.70 76.60
CA VAL A 325 28.69 31.03 77.60
C VAL A 325 28.83 30.15 78.84
N SER A 326 29.04 28.84 78.69
CA SER A 326 29.33 27.98 79.86
C SER A 326 30.60 28.39 80.59
N ASP A 327 31.63 28.83 79.86
CA ASP A 327 32.86 29.36 80.44
C ASP A 327 32.64 30.72 81.18
N HIS A 328 31.54 31.42 80.89
CA HIS A 328 31.13 32.64 81.59
C HIS A 328 30.21 32.35 82.80
N GLU A 329 29.37 31.32 82.70
CA GLU A 329 28.52 30.80 83.79
C GLU A 329 29.39 30.26 84.95
N ALA A 330 30.44 29.51 84.64
CA ALA A 330 31.40 29.03 85.62
C ALA A 330 32.06 30.18 86.41
N LYS A 331 32.48 31.25 85.72
CA LYS A 331 33.10 32.44 86.34
C LYS A 331 32.09 33.24 87.17
N ALA A 332 30.84 33.35 86.71
CA ALA A 332 29.76 33.99 87.49
C ALA A 332 29.48 33.22 88.79
N LYS A 333 29.51 31.88 88.76
CA LYS A 333 29.33 31.08 89.98
C LYS A 333 30.45 31.30 91.00
N THR A 334 31.71 31.38 90.57
CA THR A 334 32.83 31.71 91.47
C THR A 334 32.71 33.11 92.09
N ALA A 335 32.11 34.08 91.40
CA ALA A 335 31.86 35.41 91.95
C ALA A 335 30.76 35.43 93.03
N LEU A 336 29.70 34.62 92.85
CA LEU A 336 28.60 34.49 93.80
C LEU A 336 29.07 33.86 95.13
N ASP A 337 29.80 32.75 95.05
CA ASP A 337 30.25 31.99 96.23
C ASP A 337 31.22 32.85 97.11
N ASN A 338 32.06 33.70 96.50
CA ASN A 338 32.91 34.67 97.22
C ASN A 338 32.12 35.82 97.86
N THR A 339 31.01 36.25 97.27
CA THR A 339 30.19 37.35 97.79
C THR A 339 29.46 36.94 99.07
N GLN A 340 28.94 35.70 99.11
CA GLN A 340 28.23 35.15 100.27
C GLN A 340 29.15 34.97 101.50
N GLN A 341 30.45 34.74 101.28
CA GLN A 341 31.45 34.67 102.34
C GLN A 341 31.70 36.04 102.99
N HIS A 342 31.64 37.13 102.21
CA HIS A 342 31.92 38.49 102.69
C HIS A 342 30.79 39.06 103.57
N GLU A 343 29.54 38.68 103.31
CA GLU A 343 28.37 39.01 104.13
C GLU A 343 28.47 38.39 105.55
N THR A 344 29.03 37.18 105.63
CA THR A 344 29.24 36.46 106.90
C THR A 344 30.20 37.20 107.84
N THR A 345 31.25 37.84 107.32
CA THR A 345 32.22 38.61 108.13
C THR A 345 31.69 39.96 108.58
N ALA A 346 30.87 40.63 107.76
CA ALA A 346 30.33 41.96 108.08
C ALA A 346 29.40 41.95 109.31
N SER A 347 28.57 40.92 109.44
CA SER A 347 27.60 40.78 110.55
C SER A 347 28.30 40.64 111.92
N THR A 348 29.41 39.90 111.99
CA THR A 348 30.20 39.74 113.23
C THR A 348 30.85 41.06 113.68
N HIS A 349 31.31 41.89 112.74
CA HIS A 349 31.87 43.22 113.07
C HIS A 349 30.80 44.19 113.58
N ALA A 350 29.60 44.18 113.00
CA ALA A 350 28.49 45.04 113.44
C ALA A 350 28.06 44.76 114.89
N THR A 351 28.06 43.48 115.30
CA THR A 351 27.69 43.09 116.68
C THR A 351 28.75 43.55 117.69
N ASN A 352 30.03 43.28 117.43
CA ASN A 352 31.12 43.65 118.34
C ASN A 352 31.30 45.18 118.48
N ALA A 353 31.02 45.94 117.42
CA ALA A 353 31.09 47.41 117.46
C ALA A 353 30.10 48.02 118.47
N LYS A 354 28.88 47.46 118.60
CA LYS A 354 27.89 47.97 119.56
C LYS A 354 28.32 47.77 121.01
N THR A 355 28.87 46.60 121.35
CA THR A 355 29.34 46.30 122.72
C THR A 355 30.46 47.23 123.19
N VAL A 356 31.29 47.74 122.26
CA VAL A 356 32.33 48.73 122.57
C VAL A 356 31.75 50.15 122.69
N LEU A 357 30.80 50.53 121.82
CA LEU A 357 30.20 51.87 121.82
C LEU A 357 29.40 52.16 123.10
N ASP A 358 28.64 51.17 123.58
CA ASP A 358 27.87 51.27 124.83
C ASP A 358 28.80 51.37 126.06
N ALA A 359 30.05 50.89 125.98
CA ALA A 359 31.04 50.96 127.05
C ALA A 359 31.85 52.28 127.06
N VAL A 360 32.04 52.92 125.91
CA VAL A 360 32.75 54.21 125.81
C VAL A 360 31.90 55.37 126.34
N SER A 361 30.60 55.38 126.03
CA SER A 361 29.68 56.48 126.39
C SER A 361 29.61 56.73 127.91
N ASP A 362 29.61 55.67 128.73
CA ASP A 362 29.57 55.80 130.20
C ASP A 362 30.96 56.03 130.82
N HIS A 363 32.04 55.91 130.05
CA HIS A 363 33.38 56.35 130.46
C HIS A 363 33.62 57.83 130.10
N GLU A 364 33.01 58.31 129.02
CA GLU A 364 32.97 59.73 128.63
C GLU A 364 32.21 60.57 129.67
N ALA A 365 31.08 60.06 130.18
CA ALA A 365 30.33 60.67 131.29
C ALA A 365 31.19 60.87 132.55
N LYS A 366 32.11 59.94 132.85
CA LYS A 366 33.03 60.01 134.01
C LYS A 366 34.24 60.91 133.75
N ALA A 367 34.67 61.05 132.50
CA ALA A 367 35.75 61.95 132.11
C ALA A 367 35.31 63.42 132.10
N LYS A 368 34.06 63.72 131.72
CA LYS A 368 33.60 65.10 131.53
C LYS A 368 33.50 65.90 132.83
N THR A 369 32.87 65.36 133.88
CA THR A 369 32.77 66.05 135.18
C THR A 369 34.12 66.16 135.91
N ALA A 370 35.08 65.29 135.59
CA ALA A 370 36.46 65.42 136.09
C ALA A 370 37.21 66.61 135.48
N LEU A 371 36.84 67.02 134.25
CA LEU A 371 37.42 68.18 133.56
C LEU A 371 36.86 69.50 134.12
N ASP A 372 35.56 69.56 134.39
CA ASP A 372 34.90 70.75 134.96
C ASP A 372 35.51 71.14 136.32
N ASN A 373 35.89 70.15 137.14
CA ASN A 373 36.58 70.35 138.44
C ASN A 373 38.01 70.89 138.35
N ILE A 374 38.62 70.95 137.16
CA ILE A 374 39.98 71.48 136.94
C ILE A 374 39.92 72.89 136.33
N GLN A 375 38.98 73.15 135.42
CA GLN A 375 38.86 74.42 134.70
C GLN A 375 38.59 75.63 135.63
N GLU A 376 37.82 75.44 136.70
CA GLU A 376 37.53 76.53 137.66
C GLU A 376 38.70 76.79 138.63
N HIS A 377 39.51 75.77 138.97
CA HIS A 377 40.68 75.93 139.84
C HIS A 377 41.89 76.56 139.10
N GLU A 378 41.86 76.65 137.76
CA GLU A 378 42.81 77.48 137.00
C GLU A 378 42.39 78.98 137.00
N THR A 379 41.12 79.29 137.31
CA THR A 379 40.63 80.67 137.44
C THR A 379 41.10 81.35 138.75
N THR A 380 41.54 80.57 139.74
CA THR A 380 41.99 81.00 141.09
C THR A 380 42.84 82.27 141.12
N ALA A 381 43.83 82.40 140.21
CA ALA A 381 44.86 83.44 140.33
C ALA A 381 44.39 84.85 139.93
N SER A 382 43.39 84.98 139.04
CA SER A 382 43.04 86.25 138.40
C SER A 382 42.39 87.25 139.37
N THR A 383 41.43 86.79 140.18
CA THR A 383 40.71 87.65 141.13
C THR A 383 41.58 88.07 142.31
N HIS A 384 42.49 87.20 142.76
CA HIS A 384 43.48 87.56 143.79
C HIS A 384 44.48 88.61 143.29
N ALA A 385 44.95 88.51 142.03
CA ALA A 385 45.77 89.54 141.41
C ALA A 385 45.02 90.88 141.25
N THR A 386 43.73 90.83 140.90
CA THR A 386 42.90 92.03 140.68
C THR A 386 42.63 92.78 141.98
N ASN A 387 42.21 92.11 143.06
CA ASN A 387 41.92 92.82 144.32
C ASN A 387 43.17 93.15 145.16
N ALA A 388 44.32 92.51 144.92
CA ALA A 388 45.60 93.02 145.42
C ALA A 388 45.93 94.42 144.85
N LYS A 389 45.49 94.74 143.62
CA LYS A 389 45.58 96.09 143.06
C LYS A 389 44.58 97.06 143.73
N THR A 390 43.34 96.63 143.98
CA THR A 390 42.34 97.45 144.70
C THR A 390 42.83 97.88 146.09
N VAL A 391 43.55 97.00 146.81
CA VAL A 391 44.19 97.33 148.09
C VAL A 391 45.29 98.39 147.94
N LEU A 392 46.02 98.41 146.82
CA LEU A 392 47.09 99.38 146.57
C LEU A 392 46.56 100.78 146.20
N ASP A 393 45.55 100.83 145.32
CA ASP A 393 44.93 102.09 144.90
C ASP A 393 44.17 102.77 146.08
N ALA A 394 43.54 101.99 146.96
CA ALA A 394 42.87 102.52 148.17
C ALA A 394 43.86 102.99 149.25
N VAL A 395 45.06 102.41 149.35
CA VAL A 395 46.12 102.91 150.25
C VAL A 395 46.69 104.25 149.75
N SER A 396 46.73 104.48 148.43
CA SER A 396 47.07 105.80 147.88
C SER A 396 46.02 106.88 148.22
N ASP A 397 44.74 106.51 148.27
CA ASP A 397 43.65 107.39 148.71
C ASP A 397 43.70 107.67 150.23
N HIS A 398 44.19 106.70 151.02
CA HIS A 398 44.51 106.89 152.45
C HIS A 398 45.68 107.88 152.65
N GLU A 399 46.67 107.91 151.76
CA GLU A 399 47.78 108.86 151.80
C GLU A 399 47.34 110.29 151.40
N ALA A 400 46.54 110.42 150.34
CA ALA A 400 46.01 111.71 149.90
C ALA A 400 45.09 112.37 150.95
N LYS A 401 44.19 111.60 151.57
CA LYS A 401 43.25 112.13 152.57
C LYS A 401 43.89 112.41 153.93
N ALA A 402 44.91 111.65 154.31
CA ALA A 402 45.76 111.99 155.45
C ALA A 402 46.50 113.33 155.25
N LYS A 403 46.82 113.70 154.00
CA LYS A 403 47.42 114.98 153.66
C LYS A 403 46.42 116.14 153.80
N THR A 404 45.24 116.04 153.18
CA THR A 404 44.24 117.13 153.20
C THR A 404 43.63 117.39 154.59
N ALA A 405 43.48 116.37 155.44
CA ALA A 405 42.97 116.57 156.81
C ALA A 405 43.99 117.25 157.73
N LEU A 406 45.29 117.04 157.49
CA LEU A 406 46.37 117.73 158.21
C LEU A 406 46.37 119.23 157.89
N ASP A 407 46.16 119.60 156.62
CA ASP A 407 46.05 120.99 156.19
C ASP A 407 44.82 121.70 156.81
N ASN A 408 43.67 121.02 156.91
CA ASN A 408 42.47 121.57 157.56
C ASN A 408 42.64 121.80 159.08
N THR A 409 43.62 121.16 159.73
CA THR A 409 43.97 121.47 161.13
C THR A 409 44.58 122.88 161.24
N GLN A 410 45.30 123.33 160.20
CA GLN A 410 46.01 124.62 160.20
C GLN A 410 45.09 125.81 159.89
N GLN A 411 43.92 125.60 159.28
CA GLN A 411 42.98 126.69 158.97
C GLN A 411 42.09 127.09 160.16
N TYR A 412 41.55 126.14 160.94
CA TYR A 412 40.72 126.50 162.10
C TYR A 412 41.52 127.09 163.27
N GLU A 413 42.84 126.87 163.32
CA GLU A 413 43.75 127.63 164.18
C GLU A 413 43.85 129.12 163.80
N ALA A 414 43.58 129.47 162.53
CA ALA A 414 43.49 130.85 162.06
C ALA A 414 42.13 131.50 162.37
N ASP A 415 41.03 130.74 162.37
CA ASP A 415 39.71 131.28 162.74
C ASP A 415 39.62 131.61 164.23
N PHE A 416 40.30 130.84 165.08
CA PHE A 416 40.49 131.14 166.50
C PHE A 416 41.16 132.51 166.74
N LYS A 417 42.01 132.97 165.80
CA LYS A 417 42.63 134.31 165.82
C LYS A 417 41.66 135.43 165.44
N THR A 418 40.72 135.19 164.52
CA THR A 418 39.83 136.24 164.01
C THR A 418 38.64 136.50 164.96
N ALA A 419 38.07 135.44 165.54
CA ALA A 419 36.95 135.58 166.48
C ALA A 419 37.33 136.32 167.78
N ILE A 420 38.60 136.23 168.21
CA ILE A 420 39.08 136.91 169.42
C ILE A 420 39.20 138.43 169.22
N GLU A 421 39.59 138.94 168.06
CA GLU A 421 39.64 140.40 167.85
C GLU A 421 38.23 141.02 167.79
N SER A 422 37.21 140.20 167.47
CA SER A 422 35.79 140.57 167.61
C SER A 422 35.31 140.73 169.08
N THR A 423 36.16 140.47 170.08
CA THR A 423 35.86 140.78 171.50
C THR A 423 35.53 142.26 171.71
N LYS A 424 36.24 143.17 171.02
CA LYS A 424 36.36 144.57 171.48
C LYS A 424 35.24 145.51 171.02
N ASN A 425 35.00 145.59 169.71
CA ASN A 425 34.30 146.75 169.16
C ASN A 425 32.81 146.82 169.53
N SER A 426 32.15 145.68 169.76
CA SER A 426 30.72 145.64 170.13
C SER A 426 30.43 145.85 171.62
N ALA A 427 31.45 145.92 172.48
CA ALA A 427 31.26 146.07 173.92
C ALA A 427 31.02 147.52 174.38
N GLN A 428 31.39 148.54 173.59
CA GLN A 428 31.62 149.88 174.14
C GLN A 428 30.91 151.08 173.46
N LEU A 429 30.71 151.08 172.14
CA LEU A 429 30.38 152.33 171.42
C LEU A 429 28.91 152.82 171.51
N THR A 430 28.00 152.04 172.11
CA THR A 430 26.55 152.35 172.14
C THR A 430 25.91 152.47 173.52
N HIS A 431 26.69 152.55 174.62
CA HIS A 431 26.17 153.23 175.83
C HIS A 431 26.34 154.76 175.72
N SER A 432 27.43 155.23 175.09
CA SER A 432 27.78 156.67 175.04
C SER A 432 27.54 157.37 173.70
N SER A 433 26.84 156.71 172.76
CA SER A 433 25.83 157.41 171.95
C SER A 433 24.52 157.40 172.74
N ALA A 434 24.52 157.99 173.94
CA ALA A 434 24.18 159.39 174.18
C ALA A 434 22.65 159.61 174.16
N HIS A 435 21.98 160.07 175.21
CA HIS A 435 22.26 161.11 176.23
C HIS A 435 22.26 162.54 175.67
N GLN A 436 22.65 162.74 174.40
CA GLN A 436 21.90 163.69 173.57
C GLN A 436 20.48 163.11 173.31
N ALA A 437 19.61 163.82 172.61
CA ALA A 437 18.22 163.41 172.31
C ALA A 437 17.27 163.20 173.52
N ARG A 438 17.77 163.07 174.77
CA ARG A 438 16.99 163.50 175.96
C ARG A 438 17.04 165.02 176.12
N ALA A 439 18.16 165.64 175.75
CA ALA A 439 18.13 167.04 175.33
C ALA A 439 17.33 167.11 174.02
N LEU A 440 16.42 168.09 173.90
CA LEU A 440 15.53 168.27 172.75
C LEU A 440 14.51 167.10 172.58
N VAL A 441 13.45 166.91 173.39
CA VAL A 441 12.79 167.72 174.45
C VAL A 441 12.87 169.24 174.24
N GLY A 442 13.68 169.95 175.02
CA GLY A 442 13.72 171.41 175.07
C GLY A 442 14.49 172.10 173.95
N GLN A 443 14.23 171.77 172.69
CA GLN A 443 14.45 172.70 171.57
C GLN A 443 13.45 172.43 170.46
N LEU A 444 13.16 173.49 169.72
CA LEU A 444 12.66 173.40 168.35
C LEU A 444 11.33 172.62 168.18
N GLU A 445 10.57 172.48 169.28
CA GLU A 445 9.24 173.08 169.43
C GLU A 445 9.26 174.61 169.15
N SER A 446 10.42 175.25 169.37
CA SER A 446 10.79 176.59 168.88
C SER A 446 10.93 176.73 167.35
N GLU A 447 10.72 175.66 166.57
CA GLU A 447 10.31 175.69 165.15
C GLU A 447 9.12 174.72 165.00
N ILE A 448 7.94 174.97 165.61
CA ILE A 448 7.07 176.17 165.59
C ILE A 448 6.46 176.37 164.19
N SER A 449 5.38 177.12 163.95
CA SER A 449 5.27 178.55 163.68
C SER A 449 6.38 179.20 162.82
N HIS A 450 7.29 178.38 162.27
CA HIS A 450 8.09 178.53 161.04
C HIS A 450 8.86 177.18 160.91
N ILE A 451 8.85 176.43 159.81
CA ILE A 451 8.08 176.58 158.57
C ILE A 451 7.45 175.22 158.21
N GLY A 452 6.16 174.97 158.42
CA GLY A 452 5.12 175.89 158.89
C GLY A 452 4.78 175.85 160.39
N LYS A 453 4.38 174.68 160.91
CA LYS A 453 3.01 174.58 161.47
C LYS A 453 2.82 173.70 162.75
N MET A 454 3.78 173.75 163.69
CA MET A 454 3.55 173.72 165.16
C MET A 454 3.25 172.37 165.90
N ALA A 455 3.88 172.24 167.09
CA ALA A 455 3.26 171.95 168.42
C ALA A 455 2.83 170.50 168.83
N LYS A 456 2.80 170.06 170.12
CA LYS A 456 3.17 170.69 171.43
C LYS A 456 3.25 169.71 172.64
N GLN A 457 3.91 170.12 173.75
CA GLN A 457 3.71 169.76 175.20
C GLN A 457 3.94 168.29 175.67
N ALA A 458 4.42 167.91 176.89
CA ALA A 458 4.49 168.47 178.28
C ALA A 458 3.28 168.11 179.21
N PRO A 459 3.33 168.17 180.58
CA PRO A 459 4.39 168.63 181.52
C PRO A 459 4.72 167.68 182.74
N ASP A 460 5.60 168.13 183.66
CA ASP A 460 5.87 167.64 185.06
C ASP A 460 6.56 166.24 185.28
N SER A 461 7.07 165.82 186.46
CA SER A 461 7.04 166.34 187.87
C SER A 461 8.41 166.26 188.62
N VAL A 462 8.48 166.03 189.97
CA VAL A 462 9.49 166.71 190.85
C VAL A 462 10.45 165.95 191.86
N ILE A 463 10.23 165.89 193.20
CA ILE A 463 11.21 166.24 194.32
C ILE A 463 11.58 165.06 195.32
N HIS A 464 12.63 164.97 196.21
CA HIS A 464 13.99 165.60 196.46
C HIS A 464 14.82 164.91 197.64
N ILE A 465 16.15 165.20 197.77
CA ILE A 465 17.10 165.20 198.97
C ILE A 465 17.30 163.94 199.94
N GLY A 466 18.57 163.52 200.28
CA GLY A 466 19.04 163.10 201.67
C GLY A 466 19.40 161.62 202.12
N HIS A 467 20.38 161.46 203.08
CA HIS A 467 20.64 160.45 204.19
C HIS A 467 20.93 158.87 204.06
N ASP A 468 21.85 158.34 204.94
CA ASP A 468 22.02 157.06 205.77
C ASP A 468 22.07 155.52 205.31
N LEU A 469 22.69 154.64 206.16
CA LEU A 469 22.58 153.14 206.47
C LEU A 469 22.88 151.92 205.49
N GLY A 470 22.76 150.62 205.94
CA GLY A 470 23.04 149.36 205.15
C GLY A 470 22.78 147.92 205.78
N ALA A 471 23.22 146.81 205.12
CA ALA A 471 23.34 145.34 205.53
C ALA A 471 22.25 144.24 205.13
N MET A 472 22.56 142.93 205.35
CA MET A 472 21.68 141.70 205.50
C MET A 472 21.19 140.86 204.24
N PRO A 473 20.20 139.89 204.26
CA PRO A 473 20.37 138.46 204.66
C PRO A 473 19.57 137.29 203.93
N SER A 474 19.96 136.01 204.17
CA SER A 474 19.14 134.77 204.46
C SER A 474 17.95 134.19 203.61
N LEU A 475 17.62 132.89 203.85
CA LEU A 475 16.33 132.16 203.58
C LEU A 475 15.98 131.84 202.08
N SER A 476 15.01 130.98 201.69
CA SER A 476 14.46 129.70 202.22
C SER A 476 13.51 128.99 201.21
N ARG A 477 13.07 127.75 201.52
CA ARG A 477 11.71 127.15 201.36
C ARG A 477 10.76 127.55 200.19
N GLU A 478 10.04 126.52 199.70
CA GLU A 478 8.59 126.54 199.33
C GLU A 478 8.03 126.97 197.95
N SER A 479 6.85 126.41 197.68
CA SER A 479 5.68 126.92 196.93
C SER A 479 5.76 127.51 195.49
N ARG A 480 5.07 126.79 194.58
CA ARG A 480 4.07 127.32 193.60
C ARG A 480 4.53 128.20 192.40
N GLY A 481 5.29 127.58 191.48
CA GLY A 481 4.93 127.53 190.04
C GLY A 481 5.01 128.79 189.16
N ILE A 482 4.35 128.71 187.99
CA ILE A 482 4.17 129.71 186.90
C ILE A 482 5.33 129.86 185.87
N GLU A 483 5.13 129.19 184.73
CA GLU A 483 5.10 129.69 183.33
C GLU A 483 6.16 130.64 182.69
N CYS A 484 6.48 130.29 181.42
CA CYS A 484 6.59 131.13 180.20
C CYS A 484 7.89 131.88 179.77
N LEU A 485 8.39 131.46 178.59
CA LEU A 485 9.23 132.18 177.59
C LEU A 485 10.68 132.53 178.05
N PRO A 486 11.67 132.76 177.14
CA PRO A 486 11.65 133.03 175.69
C PRO A 486 11.88 131.78 174.80
N VAL A 487 11.34 131.68 173.57
CA VAL A 487 11.82 132.27 172.29
C VAL A 487 13.27 131.84 172.00
N LEU A 488 13.54 130.87 171.11
CA LEU A 488 13.61 130.98 169.62
C LEU A 488 14.74 131.96 169.17
N PRO A 489 15.43 131.73 168.03
CA PRO A 489 14.84 131.36 166.74
C PRO A 489 14.45 129.90 166.55
N MET A 490 13.43 129.74 165.71
CA MET A 490 13.45 129.03 164.43
C MET A 490 14.75 128.25 164.13
N ALA A 491 14.72 126.94 163.84
CA ALA A 491 14.02 126.30 162.71
C ALA A 491 14.55 126.79 161.35
N SER A 492 13.84 126.46 160.26
CA SER A 492 13.68 127.28 159.04
C SER A 492 14.97 127.84 158.40
N GLU A 493 15.38 127.45 157.19
CA GLU A 493 14.66 126.87 156.05
C GLU A 493 15.73 126.63 154.92
N ILE A 494 15.54 125.92 153.79
CA ILE A 494 14.46 125.10 153.23
C ILE A 494 15.03 124.24 152.06
N MET A 495 14.31 123.18 151.65
CA MET A 495 14.35 122.54 150.31
C MET A 495 15.63 121.87 149.74
N THR A 496 15.32 120.85 148.93
CA THR A 496 15.82 120.48 147.59
C THR A 496 16.37 121.65 146.72
N PRO A 497 17.08 121.44 145.58
CA PRO A 497 17.01 120.32 144.60
C PRO A 497 18.42 119.90 144.09
N PRO A 498 18.66 119.42 142.84
CA PRO A 498 17.86 118.66 141.84
C PRO A 498 18.37 117.20 141.67
N ILE A 499 17.60 116.18 141.24
CA ILE A 499 16.95 115.94 139.92
C ILE A 499 17.99 115.72 138.79
N SER A 500 18.29 114.47 138.39
CA SER A 500 17.64 113.66 137.29
C SER A 500 18.19 114.01 135.89
N PRO A 501 17.87 113.29 134.77
CA PRO A 501 17.04 112.09 134.59
C PRO A 501 17.78 110.88 133.96
N SER A 502 17.21 109.67 133.86
CA SER A 502 15.92 109.13 134.34
C SER A 502 16.11 107.71 134.85
#